data_AF-A0A528J3I4-F1
#
_entry.id   AF-A0A528J3I4-F1
#
_cell.length_a   1.000
_cell.length_b   1.000
_cell.length_c   1.000
_cell.angle_alpha   90.00
_cell.angle_beta   90.00
_cell.angle_gamma   90.00
#
_symmetry.space_group_name_H-M   'P 1'
#
loop_
_entity.id
_entity.type
_entity.pdbx_description
1 polymer ?
#
loop_
_entity_poly.entity_id
_entity_poly.type
_entity_poly.pdbx_seq_one_letter_code
_entity_poly.pdbx_strand_id
1 'polypeptide(L)'
;MDTRTELLTEIATFQNKLKMADSKIGQIALNDPKFVARLRDGRRCWPETAQKVRDFMAAAYTHITTADGTVIIRDVATGISASGATLSEAYAELRRLIDGRQVAA
;
A
#
# COMPACT_ATOMS: atom_id res chain seq x y z
N MET A 1 -4.53 -23.15 -1.87
CA MET A 1 -5.10 -22.06 -2.69
C MET A 1 -3.98 -21.51 -3.55
N ASP A 2 -4.28 -20.88 -4.67
CA ASP A 2 -3.27 -20.16 -5.47
C ASP A 2 -3.08 -18.74 -4.92
N THR A 3 -1.90 -18.16 -5.16
CA THR A 3 -1.50 -16.83 -4.64
C THR A 3 -2.52 -15.73 -4.94
N ARG A 4 -3.18 -15.77 -6.10
CA ARG A 4 -4.21 -14.79 -6.46
C ARG A 4 -5.41 -14.89 -5.54
N THR A 5 -5.92 -16.10 -5.31
CA THR A 5 -7.13 -16.30 -4.50
C THR A 5 -6.89 -15.88 -3.06
N GLU A 6 -5.71 -16.21 -2.49
CA GLU A 6 -5.31 -15.76 -1.16
C GLU A 6 -5.26 -14.22 -1.08
N LEU A 7 -4.57 -13.58 -2.03
CA LEU A 7 -4.45 -12.13 -2.05
C LEU A 7 -5.80 -11.42 -2.21
N LEU A 8 -6.73 -11.96 -3.01
CA LEU A 8 -8.08 -11.39 -3.15
C LEU A 8 -8.87 -11.46 -1.85
N THR A 9 -8.74 -12.54 -1.07
CA THR A 9 -9.37 -12.66 0.25
C THR A 9 -8.79 -11.67 1.26
N GLU A 10 -7.47 -11.48 1.25
CA GLU A 10 -6.78 -10.50 2.09
C GLU A 10 -7.21 -9.07 1.73
N ILE A 11 -7.23 -8.73 0.44
CA ILE A 11 -7.69 -7.43 -0.07
C ILE A 11 -9.14 -7.18 0.34
N ALA A 12 -10.05 -8.14 0.15
CA ALA A 12 -11.45 -7.98 0.54
C ALA A 12 -11.60 -7.68 2.05
N THR A 13 -10.79 -8.33 2.89
CA THR A 13 -10.75 -8.06 4.33
C THR A 13 -10.27 -6.64 4.62
N PHE A 14 -9.22 -6.19 3.94
CA PHE A 14 -8.67 -4.85 4.08
C PHE A 14 -9.66 -3.76 3.64
N GLN A 15 -10.35 -3.98 2.52
CA GLN A 15 -11.40 -3.09 2.02
C GLN A 15 -12.56 -2.95 3.01
N ASN A 16 -12.97 -4.04 3.65
CA ASN A 16 -14.05 -3.99 4.63
C ASN A 16 -13.68 -3.14 5.85
N LYS A 17 -12.42 -3.17 6.28
CA LYS A 17 -11.90 -2.40 7.40
C LYS A 17 -11.75 -0.91 7.09
N LEU A 18 -11.16 -0.57 5.94
CA LEU A 18 -10.75 0.81 5.62
C LEU A 18 -11.62 1.52 4.57
N LYS A 19 -12.62 0.81 3.99
CA LYS A 19 -13.49 1.32 2.90
C LYS A 19 -12.68 1.89 1.72
N MET A 20 -11.56 1.24 1.40
CA MET A 20 -10.66 1.66 0.33
C MET A 20 -11.01 0.99 -1.01
N ALA A 21 -11.03 1.77 -2.10
CA ALA A 21 -11.34 1.25 -3.44
C ALA A 21 -10.18 0.41 -4.03
N ASP A 22 -10.53 -0.55 -4.89
CA ASP A 22 -9.57 -1.41 -5.63
C ASP A 22 -8.47 -0.59 -6.32
N SER A 23 -8.86 0.49 -7.00
CA SER A 23 -7.94 1.36 -7.73
C SER A 23 -6.93 2.05 -6.82
N LYS A 24 -7.34 2.42 -5.61
CA LYS A 24 -6.47 3.11 -4.65
C LYS A 24 -5.46 2.14 -4.04
N ILE A 25 -5.86 0.89 -3.76
CA ILE A 25 -4.95 -0.15 -3.28
C ILE A 25 -3.87 -0.43 -4.33
N GLY A 26 -4.26 -0.67 -5.58
CA GLY A 26 -3.31 -0.92 -6.66
C GLY A 26 -2.39 0.28 -6.94
N GLN A 27 -2.95 1.49 -6.91
CA GLN A 27 -2.19 2.72 -7.09
C GLN A 27 -1.12 2.89 -6.00
N ILE A 28 -1.46 2.70 -4.72
CA ILE A 28 -0.51 2.95 -3.63
C ILE A 28 0.51 1.81 -3.51
N ALA A 29 0.07 0.55 -3.59
CA ALA A 29 0.95 -0.60 -3.39
C ALA A 29 1.90 -0.84 -4.57
N LEU A 30 1.46 -0.54 -5.80
CA LEU A 30 2.16 -0.96 -7.02
C LEU A 30 2.30 0.14 -8.08
N ASN A 31 1.73 1.34 -7.86
CA ASN A 31 1.56 2.36 -8.91
C ASN A 31 0.76 1.83 -10.13
N ASP A 32 -0.18 0.91 -9.89
CA ASP A 32 -1.04 0.30 -10.91
C ASP A 32 -2.50 0.23 -10.42
N PRO A 33 -3.34 1.23 -10.75
CA PRO A 33 -4.72 1.28 -10.28
C PRO A 33 -5.61 0.20 -10.91
N LYS A 34 -5.16 -0.49 -11.97
CA LYS A 34 -5.93 -1.57 -12.61
C LYS A 34 -5.54 -2.95 -12.07
N PHE A 35 -4.53 -3.02 -11.20
CA PHE A 35 -4.00 -4.29 -10.70
C PHE A 35 -5.09 -5.16 -10.06
N VAL A 36 -5.84 -4.61 -9.09
CA VAL A 36 -6.84 -5.40 -8.34
C VAL A 36 -8.00 -5.81 -9.24
N ALA A 37 -8.45 -4.95 -10.15
CA ALA A 37 -9.47 -5.30 -11.13
C ALA A 37 -9.02 -6.47 -12.02
N ARG A 38 -7.80 -6.40 -12.58
CA ARG A 38 -7.21 -7.49 -13.37
C ARG A 38 -7.04 -8.77 -12.56
N LEU A 39 -6.67 -8.65 -11.29
CA LEU A 39 -6.57 -9.77 -10.38
C LEU A 39 -7.94 -10.44 -10.19
N ARG A 40 -9.01 -9.67 -10.01
CA ARG A 40 -10.39 -10.21 -9.95
C ARG A 40 -10.79 -10.90 -11.26
N ASP A 41 -10.42 -10.34 -12.41
CA ASP A 41 -10.68 -10.89 -13.75
C ASP A 41 -9.97 -12.23 -14.05
N GLY A 42 -9.18 -12.76 -13.12
CA GLY A 42 -8.51 -14.06 -13.31
C GLY A 42 -7.06 -13.96 -13.76
N ARG A 43 -6.49 -12.75 -13.84
CA ARG A 43 -5.07 -12.62 -14.19
C ARG A 43 -4.20 -13.21 -13.09
N ARG A 44 -3.14 -13.90 -13.52
CA ARG A 44 -2.12 -14.45 -12.63
C ARG A 44 -1.43 -13.33 -11.85
N CYS A 45 -1.14 -13.60 -10.58
CA CYS A 45 -0.28 -12.77 -9.74
C CYS A 45 1.01 -13.54 -9.42
N TRP A 46 2.14 -12.84 -9.44
CA TRP A 46 3.43 -13.39 -8.99
C TRP A 46 3.57 -13.21 -7.48
N PRO A 47 4.17 -14.17 -6.75
CA PRO A 47 4.35 -14.08 -5.29
C PRO A 47 4.97 -12.77 -4.81
N GLU A 48 5.96 -12.25 -5.52
CA GLU A 48 6.67 -11.00 -5.18
C GLU A 48 5.75 -9.78 -5.34
N THR A 49 4.87 -9.81 -6.35
CA THR A 49 3.88 -8.75 -6.55
C THR A 49 2.82 -8.80 -5.45
N ALA A 50 2.37 -9.99 -5.08
CA ALA A 50 1.45 -10.18 -3.96
C ALA A 50 2.07 -9.68 -2.65
N GLN A 51 3.37 -9.95 -2.43
CA GLN A 51 4.06 -9.51 -1.22
C GLN A 51 4.10 -7.98 -1.09
N LYS A 52 4.30 -7.23 -2.17
CA LYS A 52 4.24 -5.75 -2.13
C LYS A 52 2.88 -5.23 -1.68
N VAL A 53 1.80 -5.88 -2.13
CA VAL A 53 0.43 -5.51 -1.73
C VAL A 53 0.19 -5.89 -0.26
N ARG A 54 0.69 -7.04 0.19
CA ARG A 54 0.65 -7.45 1.60
C ARG A 54 1.40 -6.51 2.50
N ASP A 55 2.62 -6.13 2.14
CA ASP A 55 3.43 -5.17 2.87
C ASP A 55 2.67 -3.85 3.03
N PHE A 56 2.01 -3.38 1.96
CA PHE A 56 1.15 -2.20 2.02
C PHE A 56 -0.04 -2.38 2.97
N MET A 57 -0.75 -3.52 2.93
CA MET A 57 -1.89 -3.78 3.80
C MET A 57 -1.49 -3.98 5.27
N ALA A 58 -0.28 -4.50 5.49
CA ALA A 58 0.28 -4.76 6.82
C ALA A 58 0.96 -3.53 7.42
N ALA A 59 1.36 -2.55 6.60
CA ALA A 59 2.01 -1.34 7.07
C ALA A 59 1.05 -0.57 8.00
N ALA A 60 1.41 -0.54 9.29
CA ALA A 60 0.69 0.20 10.29
C ALA A 60 1.11 1.67 10.18
N TYR A 61 0.50 2.42 9.26
CA TYR A 61 0.75 3.85 9.15
C TYR A 61 -0.52 4.65 9.40
N THR A 62 -0.35 5.83 9.99
CA THR A 62 -1.39 6.86 10.03
C THR A 62 -1.07 7.91 8.99
N HIS A 63 -2.09 8.59 8.47
CA HIS A 63 -1.88 9.76 7.64
C HIS A 63 -2.86 10.86 8.01
N ILE A 64 -2.42 12.10 7.81
CA ILE A 64 -3.23 13.30 7.88
C ILE A 64 -3.12 14.05 6.56
N THR A 65 -4.18 14.75 6.17
CA THR A 65 -4.15 15.70 5.06
C THR A 65 -4.31 17.09 5.64
N THR A 66 -3.35 17.96 5.37
CA THR A 66 -3.36 19.36 5.79
C THR A 66 -4.34 20.17 4.94
N ALA A 67 -4.67 21.38 5.38
CA ALA A 67 -5.63 22.24 4.69
C ALA A 67 -5.20 22.63 3.25
N ASP A 68 -3.90 22.66 2.98
CA ASP A 68 -3.32 22.92 1.66
C ASP A 68 -3.25 21.65 0.76
N GLY A 69 -3.72 20.50 1.25
CA GLY A 69 -3.73 19.24 0.51
C GLY A 69 -2.49 18.37 0.69
N THR A 70 -1.48 18.82 1.43
CA THR A 70 -0.29 18.00 1.72
C THR A 70 -0.69 16.76 2.54
N VAL A 71 -0.24 15.58 2.11
CA VAL A 71 -0.43 14.34 2.86
C VAL A 71 0.82 14.05 3.66
N ILE A 72 0.67 13.91 4.97
CA ILE A 72 1.73 13.49 5.88
C ILE A 72 1.39 12.10 6.37
N ILE A 73 2.31 11.16 6.16
CA ILE A 73 2.18 9.76 6.57
C ILE A 73 3.22 9.45 7.64
N ARG A 74 2.86 8.62 8.61
CA ARG A 74 3.76 8.15 9.66
C ARG A 74 3.62 6.65 9.83
N ASP A 75 4.74 5.94 9.73
CA ASP A 75 4.81 4.54 10.14
C ASP A 75 4.79 4.45 11.66
N VAL A 76 3.84 3.70 12.21
CA VAL A 76 3.62 3.56 13.65
C VAL A 76 4.71 2.70 14.29
N ALA A 77 5.27 1.74 13.56
CA ALA A 77 6.26 0.80 14.09
C ALA A 77 7.65 1.45 14.25
N THR A 78 8.09 2.19 13.24
CA THR A 78 9.42 2.82 13.18
C THR A 78 9.41 4.29 13.59
N GLY A 79 8.23 4.92 13.62
CA GLY A 79 8.06 6.34 13.89
C GLY A 79 8.46 7.26 12.73
N ILE A 80 8.95 6.71 11.61
CA ILE A 80 9.36 7.48 10.43
C ILE A 80 8.14 8.17 9.82
N SER A 81 8.32 9.42 9.39
CA SER A 81 7.30 10.18 8.68
C SER A 81 7.79 10.66 7.33
N ALA A 82 6.87 10.75 6.38
CA ALA A 82 7.09 11.30 5.06
C ALA A 82 5.92 12.18 4.65
N SER A 83 6.10 12.98 3.61
CA SER A 83 5.04 13.83 3.06
C SER A 83 5.04 13.81 1.54
N GLY A 84 3.89 14.09 0.94
CA GLY A 84 3.74 14.23 -0.51
C GLY A 84 2.46 14.98 -0.88
N ALA A 85 2.30 15.36 -2.14
CA ALA A 85 1.09 16.03 -2.62
C ALA A 85 -0.11 15.06 -2.67
N THR A 86 0.17 13.76 -2.69
CA THR A 86 -0.84 12.70 -2.62
C THR A 86 -0.46 11.63 -1.60
N LEU A 87 -1.43 10.82 -1.17
CA LEU A 87 -1.16 9.67 -0.29
C LEU A 87 -0.21 8.66 -0.93
N SER A 88 -0.27 8.49 -2.26
CA SER A 88 0.62 7.59 -3.00
C SER A 88 2.06 8.08 -2.95
N GLU A 89 2.28 9.39 -3.15
CA GLU A 89 3.61 10.00 -3.08
C GLU A 89 4.18 9.94 -1.66
N ALA A 90 3.38 10.33 -0.67
CA ALA A 90 3.78 10.27 0.73
C ALA A 90 4.16 8.84 1.15
N TYR A 91 3.37 7.84 0.73
CA TYR A 91 3.66 6.44 0.99
C TYR A 91 4.92 5.93 0.27
N ALA A 92 5.12 6.31 -1.00
CA ALA A 92 6.32 5.95 -1.75
C ALA A 92 7.58 6.50 -1.07
N GLU A 93 7.52 7.75 -0.61
CA GLU A 93 8.62 8.38 0.14
C GLU A 93 8.84 7.70 1.49
N LEU A 94 7.77 7.40 2.24
CA LEU A 94 7.87 6.65 3.50
C LEU A 94 8.58 5.30 3.29
N ARG A 95 8.19 4.57 2.25
CA ARG A 95 8.79 3.27 1.95
C ARG A 95 10.27 3.40 1.60
N ARG A 96 10.63 4.40 0.78
CA ARG A 96 12.03 4.72 0.47
C ARG A 96 12.85 4.96 1.75
N LEU A 97 12.30 5.69 2.71
CA LEU A 97 12.97 5.99 3.99
C LEU A 97 13.12 4.76 4.90
N ILE A 98 12.07 3.93 5.00
CA ILE A 98 12.11 2.67 5.78
C ILE A 98 13.17 1.74 5.19
N ASP A 99 13.12 1.51 3.88
CA ASP A 99 14.04 0.62 3.18
C ASP A 99 15.49 1.12 3.31
N GLY A 100 15.71 2.44 3.16
CA GLY A 100 17.03 3.05 3.32
C GLY A 100 17.62 2.95 4.74
N ARG A 101 16.78 2.91 5.78
CA ARG A 101 17.24 2.75 7.17
C ARG A 101 17.62 1.31 7.51
N GLN A 102 16.98 0.32 6.89
CA GLN A 102 17.31 -1.09 7.11
C GLN A 102 18.70 -1.49 6.58
N VAL A 103 19.28 -0.74 5.64
CA VAL A 103 20.64 -1.00 5.09
C VAL A 103 21.75 -0.39 5.97
N ALA A 104 21.41 0.51 6.88
CA ALA A 104 22.37 1.24 7.72
C ALA A 104 22.51 0.65 9.14
N ALA A 105 21.89 -0.51 9.42
CA ALA A 105 21.86 -1.17 10.72
C ALA A 105 22.64 -2.49 10.72
#